data_AF-A0A969JFX3-F1
#
_entry.id   AF-A0A969JFX3-F1
#
_cell.length_a   1.000
_cell.length_b   1.000
_cell.length_c   1.000
_cell.angle_alpha   90.00
_cell.angle_beta   90.00
_cell.angle_gamma   90.00
#
_symmetry.space_group_name_H-M   'P 1'
#
loop_
_entity.id
_entity.type
_entity.pdbx_description
1 polymer ?
#
loop_
_entity_poly.entity_id
_entity_poly.type
_entity_poly.pdbx_seq_one_letter_code
_entity_poly.pdbx_strand_id
1 'polypeptide(L)'
;LQHGIVSNSETGLAIHNRIYREVIANYMTVKTIVERKSLYIETAFPYLLANNALDMRKVLLKFQELMHIEYSKKDDSFIERNGRLIFLAFLKPIINGKGYAFKEPEISEERRMDIAVSFMQHKYIVELKMWRDDVAHKKGLVQLGDYLDRQHQEQGYLVIFEQNVQKTWKKGWIRANGKKVFAVWV
;
A
#
# COMPACT_ATOMS: atom_id res chain seq x y z
N LEU A 1 57.74 10.26 -8.62
CA LEU A 1 56.86 9.15 -9.06
C LEU A 1 55.51 9.32 -8.36
N GLN A 2 54.52 9.97 -8.97
CA GLN A 2 53.26 10.29 -8.28
C GLN A 2 52.05 9.80 -9.09
N HIS A 3 52.06 8.51 -9.42
CA HIS A 3 50.95 7.82 -10.07
C HIS A 3 50.56 6.60 -9.23
N GLY A 4 50.05 6.84 -8.02
CA GLY A 4 49.39 5.84 -7.19
C GLY A 4 47.88 6.08 -7.19
N ILE A 5 47.09 5.01 -7.09
CA ILE A 5 45.63 5.10 -6.87
C ILE A 5 45.35 5.69 -5.47
N VAL A 6 46.30 5.51 -4.56
CA VAL A 6 46.14 5.79 -3.13
C VAL A 6 47.32 6.61 -2.60
N SER A 7 47.04 7.48 -1.64
CA SER A 7 48.01 8.31 -0.90
C SER A 7 47.72 8.26 0.59
N ASN A 8 48.73 8.53 1.42
CA ASN A 8 48.50 8.80 2.84
C ASN A 8 47.86 10.18 3.02
N SER A 9 46.91 10.26 3.94
CA SER A 9 46.29 11.47 4.45
C SER A 9 46.38 11.48 5.98
N GLU A 10 46.15 12.64 6.61
CA GLU A 10 46.18 12.78 8.06
C GLU A 10 45.20 11.84 8.78
N THR A 11 44.12 11.44 8.10
CA THR A 11 43.10 10.51 8.62
C THR A 11 43.26 9.08 8.09
N GLY A 12 44.40 8.74 7.47
CA GLY A 12 44.70 7.41 6.93
C GLY A 12 44.74 7.36 5.40
N LEU A 13 44.27 6.26 4.83
CA LEU A 13 44.42 5.96 3.40
C LEU A 13 43.40 6.74 2.53
N ALA A 14 43.86 7.51 1.54
CA ALA A 14 42.99 8.33 0.67
C ALA A 14 43.21 8.04 -0.82
N ILE A 15 42.17 8.18 -1.66
CA ILE A 15 42.31 8.06 -3.12
C ILE A 15 42.98 9.33 -3.64
N HIS A 16 44.18 9.19 -4.19
CA HIS A 16 45.05 10.30 -4.62
C HIS A 16 44.46 11.07 -5.80
N ASN A 17 43.90 10.36 -6.79
CA ASN A 17 43.32 10.96 -8.00
C ASN A 17 41.82 11.21 -7.83
N ARG A 18 41.37 12.45 -8.06
CA ARG A 18 39.96 12.85 -7.96
C ARG A 18 39.03 12.09 -8.90
N ILE A 19 39.46 11.82 -10.14
CA ILE A 19 38.68 11.05 -11.13
C ILE A 19 38.49 9.62 -10.61
N TYR A 20 39.55 8.98 -10.10
CA TYR A 20 39.42 7.63 -9.52
C TYR A 20 38.53 7.61 -8.29
N ARG A 21 38.55 8.66 -7.47
CA ARG A 21 37.67 8.77 -6.30
C ARG A 21 36.20 8.75 -6.73
N GLU A 22 35.87 9.51 -7.76
CA GLU A 22 34.51 9.58 -8.29
C GLU A 22 34.09 8.26 -8.96
N VAL A 23 34.95 7.66 -9.79
CA VAL A 23 34.68 6.38 -10.45
C VAL A 23 34.51 5.24 -9.44
N ILE A 24 35.39 5.15 -8.43
CA ILE A 24 35.32 4.10 -7.39
C ILE A 24 34.09 4.32 -6.51
N ALA A 25 33.79 5.56 -6.10
CA ALA A 25 32.58 5.87 -5.31
C ALA A 25 31.30 5.53 -6.09
N ASN A 26 31.25 5.88 -7.37
CA ASN A 26 30.13 5.54 -8.26
C ASN A 26 29.99 4.03 -8.44
N TYR A 27 31.08 3.30 -8.68
CA TYR A 27 31.05 1.84 -8.80
C TYR A 27 30.55 1.16 -7.53
N MET A 28 31.03 1.60 -6.35
CA MET A 28 30.59 1.06 -5.05
C MET A 28 29.11 1.38 -4.77
N THR A 29 28.65 2.56 -5.18
CA THR A 29 27.25 2.97 -5.06
C THR A 29 26.35 2.19 -6.01
N VAL A 30 26.76 1.99 -7.27
CA VAL A 30 26.03 1.15 -8.22
C VAL A 30 25.94 -0.28 -7.71
N LYS A 31 27.04 -0.86 -7.21
CA LYS A 31 27.03 -2.22 -6.65
C LYS A 31 26.08 -2.31 -5.45
N THR A 32 26.09 -1.32 -4.54
CA THR A 32 25.17 -1.25 -3.40
C THR A 32 23.71 -1.09 -3.84
N ILE A 33 23.44 -0.26 -4.86
CA ILE A 33 22.09 -0.06 -5.42
C ILE A 33 21.60 -1.32 -6.15
N VAL A 34 22.48 -2.00 -6.88
CA VAL A 34 22.16 -3.22 -7.64
C VAL A 34 21.93 -4.40 -6.68
N GLU A 35 22.77 -4.56 -5.66
CA GLU A 35 22.60 -5.55 -4.59
C GLU A 35 21.35 -5.25 -3.75
N ARG A 36 21.01 -3.98 -3.52
CA ARG A 36 19.72 -3.61 -2.91
C ARG A 36 18.55 -3.81 -3.85
N LYS A 37 18.71 -3.61 -5.17
CA LYS A 37 17.68 -3.90 -6.19
C LYS A 37 17.32 -5.37 -6.25
N SER A 38 18.24 -6.31 -6.00
CA SER A 38 17.87 -7.73 -5.85
C SER A 38 17.12 -8.01 -4.55
N LEU A 39 17.22 -7.13 -3.54
CA LEU A 39 16.39 -7.14 -2.33
C LEU A 39 15.03 -6.43 -2.51
N TYR A 40 14.86 -5.62 -3.55
CA TYR A 40 13.54 -5.29 -4.09
C TYR A 40 13.03 -6.54 -4.81
N ILE A 41 12.63 -7.55 -4.03
CA ILE A 41 11.58 -8.46 -4.49
C ILE A 41 10.53 -7.54 -5.07
N GLU A 42 10.17 -7.71 -6.34
CA GLU A 42 9.08 -6.97 -6.94
C GLU A 42 7.81 -7.40 -6.20
N THR A 43 7.54 -6.74 -5.08
CA THR A 43 6.48 -7.02 -4.11
C THR A 43 5.11 -6.95 -4.76
N ALA A 44 5.03 -6.27 -5.91
CA ALA A 44 3.88 -6.25 -6.80
C ALA A 44 3.66 -7.60 -7.52
N PHE A 45 4.71 -8.32 -7.91
CA PHE A 45 4.65 -9.51 -8.80
C PHE A 45 3.61 -10.55 -8.37
N PRO A 46 3.50 -10.92 -7.07
CA PRO A 46 2.47 -11.86 -6.62
C PRO A 46 1.04 -11.34 -6.80
N TYR A 47 0.86 -10.04 -6.97
CA TYR A 47 -0.43 -9.35 -7.09
C TYR A 47 -0.70 -8.83 -8.52
N LEU A 48 0.16 -9.12 -9.50
CA LEU A 48 -0.08 -8.68 -10.87
C LEU A 48 -0.97 -9.67 -11.64
N LEU A 49 -1.88 -9.11 -12.43
CA LEU A 49 -2.59 -9.79 -13.51
C LEU A 49 -1.76 -9.75 -14.80
N ALA A 50 -2.12 -10.59 -15.77
CA ALA A 50 -1.42 -10.69 -17.06
C ALA A 50 -1.34 -9.36 -17.85
N ASN A 51 -2.27 -8.43 -17.60
CA ASN A 51 -2.31 -7.11 -18.25
C ASN A 51 -1.58 -6.01 -17.44
N ASN A 52 -0.73 -6.37 -16.48
CA ASN A 52 -0.05 -5.47 -15.55
C ASN A 52 -0.97 -4.70 -14.60
N ALA A 53 -2.26 -5.04 -14.54
CA ALA A 53 -3.16 -4.53 -13.52
C ALA A 53 -2.85 -5.20 -12.17
N LEU A 54 -3.02 -4.44 -11.09
CA LEU A 54 -3.00 -4.97 -9.74
C LEU A 54 -4.28 -5.76 -9.45
N ASP A 55 -4.16 -7.01 -9.02
CA ASP A 55 -5.25 -7.80 -8.45
C ASP A 55 -5.55 -7.31 -7.03
N MET A 56 -6.26 -6.19 -6.96
CA MET A 56 -6.63 -5.55 -5.69
C MET A 56 -7.53 -6.46 -4.82
N ARG A 57 -8.21 -7.47 -5.40
CA ARG A 57 -8.93 -8.47 -4.58
C ARG A 57 -7.93 -9.32 -3.82
N LYS A 58 -6.87 -9.79 -4.49
CA LYS A 58 -5.79 -10.55 -3.87
C LYS A 58 -5.05 -9.73 -2.82
N VAL A 59 -4.87 -8.42 -3.05
CA VAL A 59 -4.34 -7.48 -2.06
C VAL A 59 -5.21 -7.47 -0.80
N LEU A 60 -6.53 -7.29 -0.92
CA LEU A 60 -7.45 -7.30 0.22
C LEU A 60 -7.48 -8.65 0.94
N LEU A 61 -7.41 -9.76 0.20
CA LEU A 61 -7.36 -11.10 0.79
C LEU A 61 -6.09 -11.32 1.61
N LYS A 62 -4.93 -10.89 1.10
CA LYS A 62 -3.66 -10.97 1.83
C LYS A 62 -3.60 -10.01 3.01
N PHE A 63 -4.23 -8.85 2.89
CA PHE A 63 -4.42 -7.95 4.02
C PHE A 63 -5.24 -8.62 5.13
N GLN A 64 -6.39 -9.23 4.79
CA GLN A 64 -7.21 -9.96 5.76
C GLN A 64 -6.45 -11.11 6.43
N GLU A 65 -5.65 -11.86 5.67
CA GLU A 65 -4.81 -12.93 6.20
C GLU A 65 -3.76 -12.41 7.19
N LEU A 66 -3.09 -11.30 6.87
CA LEU A 66 -2.17 -10.64 7.78
C LEU A 66 -2.87 -10.20 9.07
N MET A 67 -4.03 -9.55 8.94
CA MET A 67 -4.81 -9.12 10.10
C MET A 67 -5.23 -10.30 10.97
N HIS A 68 -5.55 -11.45 10.38
CA HIS A 68 -5.92 -12.67 11.11
C HIS A 68 -4.75 -13.29 11.86
N ILE A 69 -3.55 -13.32 11.27
CA ILE A 69 -2.33 -13.88 11.89
C ILE A 69 -1.84 -13.01 13.04
N GLU A 70 -1.80 -11.69 12.83
CA GLU A 70 -1.29 -10.72 13.81
C GLU A 70 -2.37 -10.30 14.83
N TYR A 71 -3.58 -10.87 14.74
CA TYR A 71 -4.68 -10.49 15.61
C TYR A 71 -4.41 -10.87 17.06
N SER A 72 -4.51 -9.87 17.94
CA SER A 72 -4.53 -10.04 19.38
C SER A 72 -5.63 -9.16 19.97
N LYS A 73 -6.42 -9.71 20.91
CA LYS A 73 -7.53 -8.98 21.58
C LYS A 73 -7.08 -7.70 22.29
N LYS A 74 -5.78 -7.56 22.60
CA LYS A 74 -5.23 -6.35 23.23
C LYS A 74 -5.12 -5.18 22.25
N ASP A 75 -5.13 -5.47 20.95
CA ASP A 75 -4.80 -4.52 19.89
C ASP A 75 -6.05 -3.99 19.16
N ASP A 76 -7.26 -4.41 19.55
CA ASP A 76 -8.53 -3.94 18.94
C ASP A 76 -8.56 -2.42 18.85
N SER A 77 -8.43 -1.72 19.98
CA SER A 77 -8.46 -0.26 19.99
C SER A 77 -7.34 0.40 19.16
N PHE A 78 -6.21 -0.28 18.97
CA PHE A 78 -5.12 0.20 18.12
C PHE A 78 -5.45 0.04 16.64
N ILE A 79 -5.93 -1.14 16.23
CA ILE A 79 -6.32 -1.45 14.85
C ILE A 79 -7.45 -0.52 14.41
N GLU A 80 -8.43 -0.27 15.26
CA GLU A 80 -9.54 0.63 14.95
C GLU A 80 -9.08 2.08 14.72
N ARG A 81 -8.18 2.57 15.58
CA ARG A 81 -7.64 3.93 15.47
C ARG A 81 -6.66 4.10 14.30
N ASN A 82 -5.92 3.03 13.97
CA ASN A 82 -4.80 3.07 13.02
C ASN A 82 -5.04 2.26 11.74
N GLY A 83 -6.23 1.71 11.51
CA GLY A 83 -6.51 0.79 10.41
C GLY A 83 -6.11 1.32 9.04
N ARG A 84 -6.28 2.63 8.81
CA ARG A 84 -5.76 3.33 7.62
C ARG A 84 -4.25 3.23 7.49
N LEU A 85 -3.53 3.56 8.56
CA LEU A 85 -2.07 3.55 8.56
C LEU A 85 -1.56 2.13 8.33
N ILE A 86 -2.18 1.13 8.97
CA ILE A 86 -1.85 -0.28 8.81
C ILE A 86 -2.08 -0.72 7.36
N PHE A 87 -3.25 -0.40 6.78
CA PHE A 87 -3.55 -0.74 5.37
C PHE A 87 -2.60 -0.04 4.39
N LEU A 88 -2.29 1.24 4.60
CA LEU A 88 -1.34 1.97 3.76
C LEU A 88 0.08 1.42 3.90
N ALA A 89 0.50 1.02 5.10
CA ALA A 89 1.81 0.41 5.34
C ALA A 89 1.92 -0.95 4.63
N PHE A 90 0.85 -1.75 4.64
CA PHE A 90 0.77 -3.00 3.89
C PHE A 90 0.80 -2.77 2.37
N LEU A 91 0.05 -1.79 1.87
CA LEU A 91 -0.08 -1.51 0.44
C LEU A 91 1.18 -0.88 -0.15
N LYS A 92 1.90 -0.05 0.61
CA LYS A 92 3.01 0.77 0.09
C LYS A 92 4.11 -0.05 -0.60
N PRO A 93 4.64 -1.15 -0.02
CA PRO A 93 5.55 -2.02 -0.73
C PRO A 93 4.98 -2.57 -2.04
N ILE A 94 3.69 -2.92 -2.09
CA ILE A 94 3.05 -3.52 -3.28
C ILE A 94 3.01 -2.53 -4.46
N ILE A 95 2.77 -1.24 -4.20
CA ILE A 95 2.63 -0.24 -5.26
C ILE A 95 3.92 0.55 -5.55
N ASN A 96 4.98 0.37 -4.75
CA ASN A 96 6.20 1.16 -4.84
C ASN A 96 6.86 1.09 -6.23
N GLY A 97 7.27 2.26 -6.75
CA GLY A 97 7.95 2.41 -8.04
C GLY A 97 7.04 2.31 -9.27
N LYS A 98 5.78 1.90 -9.11
CA LYS A 98 4.81 1.66 -10.19
C LYS A 98 3.44 2.28 -9.95
N GLY A 99 3.24 2.91 -8.79
CA GLY A 99 1.97 3.49 -8.39
C GLY A 99 2.09 4.36 -7.14
N TYR A 100 0.98 4.98 -6.76
CA TYR A 100 0.86 5.80 -5.56
C TYR A 100 -0.57 5.73 -5.02
N ALA A 101 -0.71 5.88 -3.70
CA ALA A 101 -1.99 5.96 -3.02
C ALA A 101 -2.18 7.38 -2.49
N PHE A 102 -3.33 7.99 -2.77
CA PHE A 102 -3.66 9.34 -2.32
C PHE A 102 -4.90 9.34 -1.44
N LYS A 103 -4.87 10.21 -0.42
CA LYS A 103 -6.08 10.67 0.27
C LYS A 103 -6.71 11.72 -0.63
N GLU A 104 -7.97 11.57 -1.03
CA GLU A 104 -8.65 12.70 -1.66
C GLU A 104 -8.91 13.81 -0.62
N PRO A 105 -8.67 15.08 -0.96
CA PRO A 105 -8.99 16.20 -0.09
C PRO A 105 -10.49 16.21 0.21
N GLU A 106 -10.81 16.41 1.50
CA GLU A 106 -12.15 16.30 2.06
C GLU A 106 -13.16 17.21 1.34
N ILE A 107 -14.32 16.66 0.96
CA ILE A 107 -15.49 17.42 0.49
C ILE A 107 -16.73 17.11 1.36
N SER A 108 -16.58 16.52 2.54
CA SER A 108 -17.74 16.18 3.39
C SER A 108 -17.35 16.01 4.85
N GLU A 109 -18.26 16.43 5.74
CA GLU A 109 -18.15 16.49 7.21
C GLU A 109 -17.94 15.14 7.93
N GLU A 110 -18.01 14.03 7.22
CA GLU A 110 -17.91 12.68 7.79
C GLU A 110 -16.47 12.18 7.57
N ARG A 111 -15.83 11.63 8.61
CA ARG A 111 -14.43 11.14 8.61
C ARG A 111 -14.20 10.03 7.57
N ARG A 112 -14.10 10.40 6.30
CA ARG A 112 -13.94 9.50 5.15
C ARG A 112 -12.51 8.97 5.06
N MET A 113 -12.37 7.65 4.91
CA MET A 113 -11.07 6.95 4.79
C MET A 113 -10.89 6.38 3.37
N ASP A 114 -11.40 7.09 2.38
CA ASP A 114 -11.34 6.72 0.97
C ASP A 114 -9.88 6.84 0.50
N ILE A 115 -9.35 5.76 -0.05
CA ILE A 115 -8.01 5.68 -0.63
C ILE A 115 -8.18 5.40 -2.12
N ALA A 116 -7.74 6.35 -2.93
CA ALA A 116 -7.60 6.12 -4.35
C ALA A 116 -6.16 5.68 -4.64
N VAL A 117 -6.03 4.56 -5.33
CA VAL A 117 -4.75 3.94 -5.69
C VAL A 117 -4.59 4.03 -7.19
N SER A 118 -3.51 4.65 -7.64
CA SER A 118 -3.04 4.56 -9.02
C SER A 118 -1.92 3.54 -9.08
N PHE A 119 -2.00 2.62 -10.03
CA PHE A 119 -0.93 1.67 -10.33
C PHE A 119 -0.86 1.49 -11.84
N MET A 120 0.26 1.90 -12.45
CA MET A 120 0.39 2.04 -13.89
C MET A 120 -0.79 2.88 -14.46
N GLN A 121 -1.46 2.41 -15.51
CA GLN A 121 -2.64 3.05 -16.09
C GLN A 121 -3.95 2.76 -15.33
N HIS A 122 -3.92 1.97 -14.24
CA HIS A 122 -5.12 1.52 -13.54
C HIS A 122 -5.40 2.34 -12.27
N LYS A 123 -6.68 2.55 -11.99
CA LYS A 123 -7.18 3.22 -10.79
C LYS A 123 -8.03 2.25 -9.98
N TYR A 124 -7.86 2.30 -8.66
CA TYR A 124 -8.63 1.49 -7.71
C TYR A 124 -9.14 2.39 -6.58
N ILE A 125 -10.39 2.18 -6.18
CA ILE A 125 -11.01 2.87 -5.06
C ILE A 125 -11.16 1.88 -3.91
N VAL A 126 -10.50 2.16 -2.79
CA VAL A 126 -10.58 1.37 -1.57
C VAL A 126 -11.20 2.22 -0.46
N GLU A 127 -12.34 1.78 0.03
CA GLU A 127 -12.99 2.34 1.21
C GLU A 127 -12.54 1.59 2.46
N LEU A 128 -12.22 2.33 3.52
CA LEU A 128 -11.92 1.76 4.83
C LEU A 128 -13.01 2.20 5.80
N LYS A 129 -13.61 1.25 6.54
CA LYS A 129 -14.74 1.56 7.41
C LYS A 129 -14.65 0.85 8.75
N MET A 130 -14.90 1.61 9.81
CA MET A 130 -15.22 1.04 11.11
C MET A 130 -16.66 0.52 11.10
N TRP A 131 -16.87 -0.76 11.44
CA TRP A 131 -18.22 -1.29 11.62
C TRP A 131 -18.87 -0.64 12.85
N ARG A 132 -20.12 -0.17 12.69
CA ARG A 132 -20.90 0.45 13.78
C ARG A 132 -22.29 -0.18 13.85
N ASP A 133 -23.07 0.04 12.80
CA ASP A 133 -24.44 -0.46 12.66
C ASP A 133 -24.81 -0.58 11.17
N ASP A 134 -25.93 -1.26 10.91
CA ASP A 134 -26.42 -1.53 9.56
C ASP A 134 -26.86 -0.26 8.80
N VAL A 135 -27.37 0.75 9.50
CA VAL A 135 -27.87 1.99 8.89
C VAL A 135 -26.68 2.80 8.37
N ALA A 136 -25.67 3.00 9.22
CA ALA A 136 -24.40 3.59 8.86
C ALA A 136 -23.71 2.80 7.76
N HIS A 137 -23.73 1.46 7.82
CA HIS A 137 -23.16 0.60 6.77
C HIS A 137 -23.81 0.87 5.41
N LYS A 138 -25.15 0.80 5.32
CA LYS A 138 -25.92 1.08 4.09
C LYS A 138 -25.66 2.49 3.55
N LYS A 139 -25.67 3.51 4.40
CA LYS A 139 -25.36 4.90 4.01
C LYS A 139 -23.97 5.01 3.35
N GLY A 140 -22.96 4.36 3.94
CA GLY A 140 -21.61 4.36 3.36
C GLY A 140 -21.51 3.58 2.05
N LEU A 141 -22.28 2.51 1.86
CA LEU A 141 -22.32 1.81 0.56
C LEU A 141 -22.93 2.69 -0.54
N VAL A 142 -23.93 3.51 -0.23
CA VAL A 142 -24.48 4.47 -1.20
C VAL A 142 -23.39 5.49 -1.58
N GLN A 143 -22.73 6.09 -0.59
CA GLN A 143 -21.64 7.06 -0.82
C GLN A 143 -20.49 6.46 -1.65
N LEU A 144 -20.08 5.22 -1.37
CA LEU A 144 -19.06 4.52 -2.15
C LEU A 144 -19.52 4.29 -3.59
N GLY A 145 -20.77 3.88 -3.80
CA GLY A 145 -21.35 3.73 -5.14
C GLY A 145 -21.31 5.04 -5.94
N ASP A 146 -21.79 6.14 -5.34
CA ASP A 146 -21.81 7.47 -5.96
C ASP A 146 -20.39 7.98 -6.25
N TYR A 147 -19.43 7.64 -5.40
CA TYR A 147 -18.03 7.97 -5.63
C TYR A 147 -17.44 7.16 -6.78
N LEU A 148 -17.72 5.86 -6.88
CA LEU A 148 -17.31 5.04 -8.02
C LEU A 148 -17.90 5.58 -9.34
N ASP A 149 -19.15 6.04 -9.35
CA ASP A 149 -19.76 6.69 -10.52
C ASP A 149 -19.01 7.96 -10.94
N ARG A 150 -18.73 8.87 -10.00
CA ARG A 150 -17.96 10.10 -10.27
C ARG A 150 -16.54 9.81 -10.78
N GLN A 151 -15.97 8.67 -10.42
CA GLN A 151 -14.64 8.24 -10.85
C GLN A 151 -14.66 7.31 -12.07
N HIS A 152 -15.84 7.12 -12.69
CA HIS A 152 -16.06 6.21 -13.82
C HIS A 152 -15.53 4.79 -13.57
N GLN A 153 -15.68 4.30 -12.34
CA GLN A 153 -15.30 2.95 -11.94
C GLN A 153 -16.54 2.05 -11.86
N GLU A 154 -16.44 0.85 -12.43
CA GLU A 154 -17.47 -0.17 -12.30
C GLU A 154 -17.34 -0.98 -11.00
N GLN A 155 -16.14 -0.94 -10.41
CA GLN A 155 -15.75 -1.78 -9.29
C GLN A 155 -15.01 -0.99 -8.21
N GLY A 156 -15.32 -1.29 -6.95
CA GLY A 156 -14.61 -0.79 -5.77
C GLY A 156 -14.19 -1.89 -4.81
N TYR A 157 -13.53 -1.48 -3.74
CA TYR A 157 -12.98 -2.36 -2.71
C TYR A 157 -13.31 -1.78 -1.34
N LEU A 158 -13.58 -2.66 -0.36
CA LEU A 158 -14.01 -2.26 0.96
C LEU A 158 -13.31 -3.11 2.03
N VAL A 159 -12.72 -2.45 3.02
CA VAL A 159 -12.19 -3.08 4.23
C VAL A 159 -13.04 -2.62 5.40
N ILE A 160 -13.61 -3.57 6.14
CA ILE A 160 -14.44 -3.31 7.31
C ILE A 160 -13.70 -3.80 8.53
N PHE A 161 -13.35 -2.88 9.42
CA PHE A 161 -12.77 -3.19 10.73
C PHE A 161 -13.92 -3.49 11.71
N GLU A 162 -14.08 -4.75 12.09
CA GLU A 162 -15.09 -5.19 13.05
C GLU A 162 -14.64 -4.93 14.48
N GLN A 163 -15.56 -4.53 15.35
CA GLN A 163 -15.30 -4.31 16.77
C GLN A 163 -15.73 -5.50 17.65
N ASN A 164 -16.22 -6.58 17.01
CA ASN A 164 -16.69 -7.76 17.72
C ASN A 164 -15.55 -8.46 18.46
N VAL A 165 -15.86 -9.00 19.66
CA VAL A 165 -14.94 -9.82 20.47
C VAL A 165 -14.43 -11.03 19.68
N GLN A 166 -15.27 -11.55 18.78
CA GLN A 166 -14.94 -12.57 17.80
C GLN A 166 -15.17 -12.00 16.40
N LYS A 167 -14.09 -11.87 15.63
CA LYS A 167 -14.14 -11.39 14.24
C LYS A 167 -14.77 -12.46 13.34
N THR A 168 -15.53 -12.03 12.33
CA THR A 168 -16.18 -12.95 11.39
C THR A 168 -15.26 -13.37 10.25
N TRP A 169 -14.24 -12.55 9.93
CA TRP A 169 -13.33 -12.76 8.81
C TRP A 169 -14.06 -12.97 7.46
N LYS A 170 -15.26 -12.40 7.34
CA LYS A 170 -16.08 -12.51 6.12
C LYS A 170 -15.36 -11.88 4.94
N LYS A 171 -15.65 -12.38 3.74
CA LYS A 171 -15.20 -11.79 2.48
C LYS A 171 -16.20 -12.10 1.39
N GLY A 172 -16.32 -11.22 0.41
CA GLY A 172 -17.16 -11.49 -0.76
C GLY A 172 -17.55 -10.25 -1.55
N TRP A 173 -18.28 -10.50 -2.63
CA TRP A 173 -18.86 -9.45 -3.46
C TRP A 173 -20.16 -8.94 -2.85
N ILE A 174 -20.27 -7.62 -2.78
CA ILE A 174 -21.49 -6.89 -2.41
C ILE A 174 -21.84 -5.87 -3.49
N ARG A 175 -23.02 -5.26 -3.38
CA ARG A 175 -23.48 -4.19 -4.26
C ARG A 175 -23.55 -2.87 -3.50
N ALA A 176 -22.97 -1.83 -4.10
CA ALA A 176 -22.96 -0.46 -3.59
C ALA A 176 -23.54 0.45 -4.68
N ASN A 177 -24.81 0.85 -4.53
CA ASN A 177 -25.57 1.58 -5.55
C ASN A 177 -25.43 0.96 -6.98
N GLY A 178 -25.62 -0.36 -7.11
CA GLY A 178 -25.46 -1.09 -8.37
C GLY A 178 -24.01 -1.47 -8.76
N LYS A 179 -22.99 -0.81 -8.20
CA LYS A 179 -21.57 -1.12 -8.43
C LYS A 179 -21.14 -2.41 -7.74
N LYS A 180 -20.16 -3.10 -8.32
CA LYS A 180 -19.56 -4.30 -7.70
C LYS A 180 -18.50 -3.85 -6.68
N VAL A 181 -18.61 -4.31 -5.44
CA VAL A 181 -17.59 -4.03 -4.42
C VAL A 181 -17.11 -5.34 -3.82
N PHE A 182 -15.79 -5.55 -3.81
CA PHE A 182 -15.20 -6.66 -3.08
C PHE A 182 -14.90 -6.23 -1.65
N ALA A 183 -15.52 -6.87 -0.67
CA ALA A 183 -15.41 -6.52 0.73
C ALA A 183 -14.70 -7.60 1.54
N VAL A 184 -13.88 -7.19 2.51
CA VAL A 184 -13.27 -8.03 3.55
C VAL A 184 -13.55 -7.45 4.93
N TRP A 185 -13.84 -8.31 5.89
CA TRP A 185 -14.02 -7.97 7.30
C TRP A 185 -12.77 -8.40 8.07
N VAL A 186 -12.19 -7.50 8.85
CA VAL A 186 -10.95 -7.67 9.61
C VAL A 186 -11.10 -7.24 11.05
#